data_AF-X1VDZ7-F1
#
_entry.id   AF-X1VDZ7-F1
#
_cell.length_a   1.000
_cell.length_b   1.000
_cell.length_c   1.000
_cell.angle_alpha   90.00
_cell.angle_beta   90.00
_cell.angle_gamma   90.00
#
_symmetry.space_group_name_H-M   'P 1'
#
loop_
_entity.id
_entity.type
_entity.pdbx_description
1 polymer ?
#
loop_
_entity_poly.entity_id
_entity_poly.type
_entity_poly.pdbx_seq_one_letter_code
_entity_poly.pdbx_strand_id
1 'polypeptide(L)'
;MNDRVETELQSFTDSLIGSDVTKMNYKAHARLFLKFLNQRKANIERAKRFVEDCKSRGLENITVATYIAAVKAYLRYKGFSDEDIKKIRSPPVIVKLKQALEEDDWEKFLAVPDNLRDKVIAYVLLYGRCRVGGLRSLRVKDFDKNKGTITVREKFGETHTRGINPKTVNLLSEYIEENNFKENDHLVKLGRR
;
A
#
# COMPACT_ATOMS: atom_id res chain seq x y z
N MET A 1 -5.80 -24.19 13.96
CA MET A 1 -4.76 -24.14 12.90
C MET A 1 -3.45 -24.53 13.58
N ASN A 2 -2.70 -25.49 13.03
CA ASN A 2 -1.57 -26.11 13.74
C ASN A 2 -0.37 -25.14 13.83
N ASP A 3 0.30 -25.06 14.99
CA ASP A 3 1.47 -24.20 15.24
C ASP A 3 2.55 -24.33 14.15
N ARG A 4 2.72 -25.55 13.61
CA ARG A 4 3.64 -25.84 12.50
C ARG A 4 3.38 -24.98 11.25
N VAL A 5 2.12 -24.70 10.92
CA VAL A 5 1.76 -23.88 9.74
C VAL A 5 2.13 -22.42 9.98
N GLU A 6 1.93 -21.93 11.20
CA GLU A 6 2.25 -20.54 11.52
C GLU A 6 3.76 -20.30 11.58
N THR A 7 4.53 -21.27 12.10
CA THR A 7 6.00 -21.27 12.03
C THR A 7 6.49 -21.25 10.58
N GLU A 8 5.95 -22.12 9.72
CA GLU A 8 6.33 -22.17 8.30
C GLU A 8 6.01 -20.85 7.58
N LEU A 9 4.84 -20.27 7.83
CA LEU A 9 4.46 -18.96 7.28
C LEU A 9 5.37 -17.85 7.77
N GLN A 10 5.84 -17.91 9.01
CA GLN A 10 6.79 -16.94 9.54
C GLN A 10 8.14 -17.06 8.83
N SER A 11 8.71 -18.27 8.72
CA SER A 11 9.97 -18.49 7.99
C SER A 11 9.89 -18.08 6.51
N PHE A 12 8.76 -18.36 5.86
CA PHE A 12 8.49 -17.84 4.51
C PHE A 12 8.53 -16.31 4.48
N THR A 13 7.85 -15.65 5.42
CA THR A 13 7.76 -14.18 5.47
C THR A 13 9.12 -13.54 5.73
N ASP A 14 9.95 -14.16 6.57
CA ASP A 14 11.30 -13.69 6.89
C ASP A 14 12.23 -13.80 5.67
N SER A 15 12.01 -14.80 4.80
CA SER A 15 12.77 -14.95 3.54
C SER A 15 12.40 -13.93 2.46
N LEU A 16 11.26 -13.24 2.59
CA LEU A 16 10.82 -12.28 1.59
C LEU A 16 11.61 -10.96 1.68
N ILE A 17 11.92 -10.39 0.52
CA ILE A 17 12.40 -9.02 0.40
C ILE A 17 11.20 -8.11 0.10
N GLY A 18 11.03 -7.04 0.88
CA GLY A 18 9.95 -6.07 0.67
C GLY A 18 9.50 -5.41 1.96
N SER A 19 8.53 -4.51 1.83
CA SER A 19 7.93 -3.80 2.97
C SER A 19 7.16 -4.76 3.89
N ASP A 20 7.02 -4.38 5.16
CA ASP A 20 6.23 -5.15 6.15
C ASP A 20 4.80 -5.38 5.69
N VAL A 21 4.20 -4.41 4.98
CA VAL A 21 2.86 -4.54 4.40
C VAL A 21 2.82 -5.62 3.32
N THR A 22 3.83 -5.65 2.44
CA THR A 22 3.95 -6.69 1.40
C THR A 22 4.10 -8.07 2.04
N LYS A 23 4.99 -8.19 3.03
CA LYS A 23 5.23 -9.40 3.82
C LYS A 23 3.94 -9.89 4.49
N MET A 24 3.23 -9.00 5.17
CA MET A 24 1.95 -9.30 5.83
C MET A 24 0.89 -9.79 4.83
N ASN A 25 0.75 -9.13 3.67
CA ASN A 25 -0.20 -9.54 2.63
C ASN A 25 0.17 -10.91 2.05
N TYR A 26 1.45 -11.15 1.75
CA TYR A 26 1.92 -12.43 1.24
C TYR A 26 1.70 -13.55 2.25
N LYS A 27 1.96 -13.30 3.54
CA LYS A 27 1.66 -14.23 4.64
C LYS A 27 0.17 -14.58 4.67
N ALA A 28 -0.70 -13.58 4.59
CA ALA A 28 -2.16 -13.79 4.61
C ALA A 28 -2.64 -14.62 3.41
N HIS A 29 -2.15 -14.34 2.21
CA HIS A 29 -2.55 -15.05 1.00
C HIS A 29 -1.96 -16.46 0.91
N ALA A 30 -0.70 -16.65 1.33
CA ALA A 30 -0.12 -17.99 1.48
C ALA A 30 -0.89 -18.83 2.49
N ARG A 31 -1.34 -18.23 3.61
CA ARG A 31 -2.21 -18.91 4.59
C ARG A 31 -3.52 -19.40 3.97
N LEU A 32 -4.15 -18.60 3.09
CA LEU A 32 -5.37 -19.04 2.38
C LEU A 32 -5.09 -20.28 1.52
N PHE A 33 -3.95 -20.31 0.82
CA PHE A 33 -3.55 -21.47 0.04
C PHE A 33 -3.27 -22.70 0.91
N LEU A 34 -2.54 -22.54 2.02
CA LEU A 34 -2.28 -23.65 2.95
C LEU A 34 -3.57 -24.20 3.58
N LYS A 35 -4.54 -23.32 3.87
CA LYS A 35 -5.88 -23.71 4.30
C LYS A 35 -6.59 -24.53 3.23
N PHE A 36 -6.54 -24.10 1.96
CA PHE A 36 -7.09 -24.85 0.83
C PHE A 36 -6.43 -26.23 0.65
N LEU A 37 -5.12 -26.33 0.86
CA LEU A 37 -4.41 -27.61 0.77
C LEU A 37 -4.89 -28.62 1.82
N ASN A 38 -5.43 -28.16 2.96
CA ASN A 38 -5.93 -28.99 4.05
C ASN A 38 -4.94 -30.11 4.42
N GLN A 39 -3.74 -29.74 4.85
CA GLN A 39 -2.62 -30.63 5.22
C GLN A 39 -1.95 -31.39 4.06
N ARG A 40 -2.44 -31.29 2.83
CA ARG A 40 -1.76 -31.88 1.66
C ARG A 40 -0.50 -31.10 1.30
N LYS A 41 0.51 -31.79 0.78
CA LYS A 41 1.74 -31.14 0.29
C LYS A 41 1.44 -30.17 -0.86
N ALA A 42 2.09 -29.02 -0.88
CA ALA A 42 2.02 -28.09 -2.00
C ALA A 42 2.64 -28.72 -3.26
N ASN A 43 2.05 -28.45 -4.42
CA ASN A 43 2.60 -28.76 -5.74
C ASN A 43 1.94 -27.87 -6.80
N ILE A 44 2.44 -27.93 -8.03
CA ILE A 44 1.96 -27.09 -9.14
C ILE A 44 0.48 -27.37 -9.47
N GLU A 45 0.07 -28.63 -9.46
CA GLU A 45 -1.30 -29.02 -9.79
C GLU A 45 -2.31 -28.49 -8.77
N ARG A 46 -1.99 -28.57 -7.48
CA ARG A 46 -2.83 -28.01 -6.41
C ARG A 46 -2.86 -26.49 -6.44
N ALA A 47 -1.76 -25.84 -6.84
CA ALA A 47 -1.76 -24.40 -7.06
C ALA A 47 -2.67 -23.99 -8.23
N LYS A 48 -2.72 -24.78 -9.31
CA LYS A 48 -3.70 -24.57 -10.40
C LYS A 48 -5.14 -24.74 -9.92
N ARG A 49 -5.43 -25.81 -9.17
CA ARG A 49 -6.76 -26.03 -8.58
C ARG A 49 -7.16 -24.93 -7.61
N PHE A 50 -6.20 -24.31 -6.91
CA PHE A 50 -6.47 -23.15 -6.08
C PHE A 50 -6.89 -21.93 -6.90
N VAL A 51 -6.35 -21.73 -8.10
CA VAL A 51 -6.83 -20.70 -9.04
C VAL A 51 -8.29 -20.96 -9.41
N GLU A 52 -8.62 -22.21 -9.72
CA GLU A 52 -9.98 -22.64 -10.11
C GLU A 52 -10.98 -22.48 -8.95
N ASP A 53 -10.59 -22.87 -7.73
CA ASP A 53 -11.39 -22.65 -6.50
C ASP A 53 -11.65 -21.17 -6.25
N CYS A 54 -10.62 -20.32 -6.41
CA CYS A 54 -10.79 -18.88 -6.26
C CYS A 54 -11.80 -18.32 -7.28
N LYS A 55 -11.78 -18.81 -8.52
CA LYS A 55 -12.72 -18.40 -9.58
C LYS A 55 -14.13 -18.94 -9.35
N SER A 56 -14.28 -20.21 -8.93
CA SER A 56 -15.59 -20.79 -8.67
C SER A 56 -16.30 -20.11 -7.50
N ARG A 57 -15.54 -19.54 -6.57
CA ARG A 57 -16.03 -18.67 -5.48
C ARG A 57 -16.38 -17.25 -5.93
N GLY A 58 -16.25 -16.92 -7.21
CA GLY A 58 -16.60 -15.61 -7.76
C GLY A 58 -15.63 -14.49 -7.38
N LEU A 59 -14.37 -14.80 -7.05
CA LEU A 59 -13.38 -13.76 -6.76
C LEU A 59 -12.98 -13.01 -8.04
N GLU A 60 -12.86 -11.69 -7.92
CA GLU A 60 -12.37 -10.81 -8.99
C GLU A 60 -10.98 -11.22 -9.47
N ASN A 61 -10.74 -11.08 -10.78
CA ASN A 61 -9.46 -11.47 -11.39
C ASN A 61 -8.26 -10.78 -10.73
N ILE A 62 -8.40 -9.52 -10.32
CA ILE A 62 -7.33 -8.79 -9.62
C ILE A 62 -7.00 -9.44 -8.27
N THR A 63 -8.01 -9.85 -7.51
CA THR A 63 -7.84 -10.53 -6.22
C THR A 63 -7.18 -11.89 -6.42
N VAL A 64 -7.65 -12.67 -7.39
CA VAL A 64 -7.03 -13.96 -7.72
C VAL A 64 -5.58 -13.78 -8.15
N ALA A 65 -5.27 -12.80 -9.01
CA ALA A 65 -3.91 -12.51 -9.42
C ALA A 65 -2.99 -12.16 -8.24
N THR A 66 -3.48 -11.36 -7.28
CA THR A 66 -2.75 -11.04 -6.03
C THR A 66 -2.49 -12.29 -5.19
N TYR A 67 -3.48 -13.17 -5.03
CA TYR A 67 -3.31 -14.41 -4.28
C TYR A 67 -2.27 -15.31 -4.95
N ILE A 68 -2.34 -15.45 -6.28
CA ILE A 68 -1.41 -16.28 -7.05
C ILE A 68 0.01 -15.74 -7.00
N ALA A 69 0.21 -14.41 -6.95
CA ALA A 69 1.55 -13.85 -6.75
C ALA A 69 2.18 -14.33 -5.43
N ALA A 70 1.42 -14.33 -4.33
CA ALA A 70 1.88 -14.84 -3.05
C ALA A 70 2.10 -16.36 -3.05
N VAL A 71 1.21 -17.13 -3.69
CA VAL A 71 1.37 -18.59 -3.84
C VAL A 71 2.62 -18.95 -4.63
N LYS A 72 2.89 -18.25 -5.74
CA LYS A 72 4.11 -18.45 -6.54
C LYS A 72 5.37 -18.14 -5.72
N ALA A 73 5.36 -17.05 -4.95
CA ALA A 73 6.46 -16.72 -4.05
C ALA A 73 6.67 -17.80 -2.97
N TYR A 74 5.59 -18.32 -2.40
CA TYR A 74 5.63 -19.42 -1.44
C TYR A 74 6.19 -20.71 -2.06
N LEU A 75 5.74 -21.08 -3.26
CA LEU A 75 6.28 -22.26 -3.96
C LEU A 75 7.78 -22.10 -4.27
N ARG A 76 8.23 -20.90 -4.67
CA ARG A 76 9.66 -20.63 -4.84
C ARG A 76 10.44 -20.84 -3.54
N TYR A 77 9.92 -20.33 -2.42
CA TYR A 77 10.48 -20.58 -1.10
C TYR A 77 10.55 -22.08 -0.74
N LYS A 78 9.56 -22.88 -1.17
CA LYS A 78 9.57 -24.34 -1.01
C LYS A 78 10.49 -25.09 -1.99
N GLY A 79 11.23 -24.38 -2.85
CA GLY A 79 12.22 -24.96 -3.76
C GLY A 79 11.68 -25.38 -5.14
N PHE A 80 10.46 -24.98 -5.51
CA PHE A 80 9.96 -25.21 -6.87
C PHE A 80 10.68 -24.32 -7.88
N SER A 81 11.00 -24.86 -9.07
CA SER A 81 11.68 -24.10 -10.12
C SER A 81 10.78 -23.04 -10.74
N ASP A 82 11.39 -21.99 -11.31
CA ASP A 82 10.64 -20.94 -11.98
C ASP A 82 9.91 -21.45 -13.23
N GLU A 83 10.41 -22.48 -13.91
CA GLU A 83 9.74 -23.13 -15.05
C GLU A 83 8.41 -23.76 -14.63
N ASP A 84 8.40 -24.42 -13.47
CA ASP A 84 7.21 -25.06 -12.92
C ASP A 84 6.19 -24.03 -12.43
N ILE A 85 6.67 -22.98 -11.76
CA ILE A 85 5.85 -21.88 -11.24
C ILE A 85 5.17 -21.11 -12.39
N LYS A 86 5.87 -20.93 -13.54
CA LYS A 86 5.29 -20.29 -14.75
C LYS A 86 4.07 -21.04 -15.30
N LYS A 87 3.94 -22.34 -15.04
CA LYS A 87 2.77 -23.15 -15.45
C LYS A 87 1.48 -22.75 -14.71
N ILE A 88 1.59 -22.04 -13.58
CA ILE A 88 0.45 -21.51 -12.82
C ILE A 88 0.05 -20.18 -13.46
N ARG A 89 -1.03 -20.17 -14.25
CA ARG A 89 -1.50 -18.97 -14.94
C ARG A 89 -2.37 -18.11 -14.03
N SER A 90 -2.01 -16.83 -13.89
CA SER A 90 -2.88 -15.83 -13.28
C SER A 90 -3.98 -15.43 -14.27
N PRO A 91 -5.21 -15.12 -13.81
CA PRO A 91 -6.22 -14.58 -14.71
C PRO A 91 -5.82 -13.19 -15.23
N PRO A 92 -6.33 -12.78 -16.40
CA PRO A 92 -6.07 -11.44 -16.94
C PRO A 92 -6.71 -10.37 -16.05
N VAL A 93 -5.92 -9.36 -15.68
CA VAL A 93 -6.37 -8.22 -14.88
C VAL A 93 -6.61 -7.05 -15.81
N ILE A 94 -7.86 -6.62 -15.94
CA ILE A 94 -8.23 -5.40 -16.64
C ILE A 94 -8.24 -4.28 -15.59
N VAL A 95 -7.24 -3.40 -15.64
CA VAL A 95 -7.19 -2.23 -14.75
C VAL A 95 -8.11 -1.17 -15.33
N LYS A 96 -9.24 -0.94 -14.66
CA LYS A 96 -10.08 0.22 -14.97
C LYS A 96 -9.31 1.49 -14.65
N LEU A 97 -9.24 2.41 -15.61
CA LEU A 97 -8.78 3.76 -15.34
C LEU A 97 -9.71 4.39 -14.32
N LYS A 98 -9.13 4.92 -13.25
CA LYS A 98 -9.90 5.70 -12.28
C LYS A 98 -10.22 7.04 -12.94
N GLN A 99 -11.46 7.49 -12.80
CA GLN A 99 -11.84 8.83 -13.20
C GLN A 99 -11.15 9.83 -12.26
N ALA A 100 -10.57 10.89 -12.84
CA ALA A 100 -10.09 12.02 -12.06
C ALA A 100 -11.28 12.78 -11.46
N LEU A 101 -11.07 13.45 -10.33
CA LEU A 101 -12.09 14.35 -9.78
C LEU A 101 -12.17 15.59 -10.69
N GLU A 102 -13.39 16.03 -10.98
CA GLU A 102 -13.66 17.31 -11.63
C GLU A 102 -13.47 18.47 -10.65
N GLU A 103 -13.49 19.71 -11.16
CA GLU A 103 -13.22 20.87 -10.30
C GLU A 103 -14.20 21.01 -9.13
N ASP A 104 -15.49 20.87 -9.39
CA ASP A 104 -16.51 20.97 -8.34
C ASP A 104 -16.40 19.87 -7.26
N ASP A 105 -15.73 18.76 -7.58
CA ASP A 105 -15.62 17.63 -6.67
C ASP A 105 -14.41 17.74 -5.73
N TRP A 106 -13.35 18.48 -6.09
CA TRP A 106 -12.27 18.73 -5.13
C TRP A 106 -12.68 19.74 -4.06
N GLU A 107 -13.51 20.74 -4.37
CA GLU A 107 -14.04 21.65 -3.37
C GLU A 107 -14.88 20.92 -2.31
N LYS A 108 -15.77 20.03 -2.76
CA LYS A 108 -16.56 19.15 -1.88
C LYS A 108 -15.64 18.27 -1.02
N PHE A 109 -14.61 17.67 -1.63
CA PHE A 109 -13.63 16.86 -0.90
C PHE A 109 -12.91 17.66 0.18
N LEU A 110 -12.48 18.89 -0.10
CA LEU A 110 -11.77 19.76 0.84
C LEU A 110 -12.69 20.33 1.94
N ALA A 111 -14.01 20.31 1.74
CA ALA A 111 -14.99 20.78 2.71
C ALA A 111 -15.37 19.73 3.77
N VAL A 112 -15.10 18.43 3.53
CA VAL A 112 -15.47 17.33 4.44
C VAL A 112 -14.73 17.36 5.79
N PRO A 113 -13.42 17.61 5.87
CA PRO A 113 -12.70 17.49 7.14
C PRO A 113 -13.06 18.60 8.14
N ASP A 114 -13.50 18.23 9.35
CA ASP A 114 -13.88 19.22 10.38
C ASP A 114 -12.69 19.78 11.16
N ASN A 115 -11.66 18.96 11.41
CA ASN A 115 -10.49 19.34 12.20
C ASN A 115 -9.29 19.77 11.33
N LEU A 116 -8.43 20.62 11.90
CA LEU A 116 -7.29 21.21 11.18
C LEU A 116 -6.32 20.16 10.61
N ARG A 117 -6.04 19.08 11.35
CA ARG A 117 -5.17 17.99 10.90
C ARG A 117 -5.69 17.38 9.60
N ASP A 118 -6.97 17.00 9.59
CA ASP A 118 -7.56 16.30 8.45
C ASP A 118 -7.75 17.26 7.25
N LYS A 119 -7.99 18.55 7.50
CA LYS A 119 -7.92 19.59 6.46
C LYS A 119 -6.52 19.66 5.85
N VAL A 120 -5.46 19.76 6.66
CA VAL A 120 -4.07 19.76 6.16
C VAL A 120 -3.76 18.52 5.34
N ILE A 121 -4.18 17.34 5.79
CA ILE A 121 -4.02 16.09 5.03
C ILE A 121 -4.65 16.20 3.64
N ALA A 122 -5.91 16.64 3.56
CA ALA A 122 -6.64 16.76 2.30
C ALA A 122 -5.97 17.75 1.34
N TYR A 123 -5.58 18.94 1.84
CA TYR A 123 -4.91 19.96 1.03
C TYR A 123 -3.52 19.52 0.56
N VAL A 124 -2.72 18.87 1.42
CA VAL A 124 -1.38 18.39 1.03
C VAL A 124 -1.47 17.26 0.01
N LEU A 125 -2.43 16.34 0.14
CA LEU A 125 -2.64 15.30 -0.87
C LEU A 125 -2.99 15.89 -2.25
N LEU A 126 -3.88 16.89 -2.27
CA LEU A 126 -4.31 17.52 -3.51
C LEU A 126 -3.22 18.40 -4.14
N TYR A 127 -2.69 19.37 -3.40
CA TYR A 127 -1.76 20.37 -3.93
C TYR A 127 -0.29 19.96 -3.82
N GLY A 128 0.08 19.21 -2.79
CA GLY A 128 1.42 18.61 -2.66
C GLY A 128 1.65 17.44 -3.62
N ARG A 129 0.57 16.91 -4.23
CA ARG A 129 0.60 15.85 -5.25
C ARG A 129 1.45 14.64 -4.84
N CYS A 130 1.29 14.23 -3.58
CA CYS A 130 2.05 13.13 -3.00
C CYS A 130 1.20 11.88 -2.81
N ARG A 131 1.86 10.72 -2.77
CA ARG A 131 1.21 9.49 -2.33
C ARG A 131 1.08 9.51 -0.81
N VAL A 132 0.17 8.71 -0.26
CA VAL A 132 0.02 8.56 1.21
C VAL A 132 1.34 8.19 1.89
N GLY A 133 2.18 7.38 1.23
CA GLY A 133 3.53 7.08 1.73
C GLY A 133 4.44 8.30 1.83
N GLY A 134 4.41 9.17 0.82
CA GLY A 134 5.12 10.46 0.83
C GLY A 134 4.57 11.41 1.88
N LEU A 135 3.24 11.52 2.01
CA LEU A 135 2.60 12.31 3.08
C LEU A 135 3.09 11.88 4.47
N ARG A 136 3.14 10.57 4.72
CA ARG A 136 3.58 9.99 6.01
C ARG A 136 5.05 10.26 6.33
N SER A 137 5.88 10.47 5.30
CA SER A 137 7.32 10.69 5.45
C SER A 137 7.71 12.18 5.50
N LEU A 138 6.76 13.08 5.25
CA LEU A 138 6.98 14.52 5.33
C LEU A 138 7.33 14.96 6.75
N ARG A 139 8.32 15.84 6.83
CA ARG A 139 8.73 16.55 8.03
C ARG A 139 8.46 18.04 7.87
N VAL A 140 8.44 18.77 8.98
CA VAL A 140 8.22 20.22 8.96
C VAL A 140 9.24 20.95 8.09
N LYS A 141 10.52 20.55 8.15
CA LYS A 141 11.59 21.14 7.32
C LYS A 141 11.41 20.97 5.81
N ASP A 142 10.51 20.08 5.38
CA ASP A 142 10.23 19.89 3.95
C ASP A 142 9.27 20.93 3.39
N PHE A 143 8.64 21.73 4.26
CA PHE A 143 7.77 22.85 3.89
C PHE A 143 8.56 24.17 3.94
N ASP A 144 8.64 24.85 2.80
CA ASP A 144 9.22 26.19 2.70
C ASP A 144 8.08 27.19 2.55
N LYS A 145 7.73 27.84 3.67
CA LYS A 145 6.66 28.87 3.74
C LYS A 145 6.94 30.05 2.82
N ASN A 146 8.20 30.45 2.68
CA ASN A 146 8.58 31.63 1.90
C ASN A 146 8.45 31.38 0.40
N LYS A 147 8.81 30.17 -0.04
CA LYS A 147 8.70 29.77 -1.45
C LYS A 147 7.33 29.18 -1.78
N GLY A 148 6.50 28.88 -0.78
CA GLY A 148 5.22 28.18 -0.97
C GLY A 148 5.41 26.80 -1.59
N THR A 149 6.41 26.04 -1.11
CA THR A 149 6.72 24.71 -1.66
C THR A 149 6.78 23.62 -0.59
N ILE A 150 6.57 22.38 -1.03
CA ILE A 150 6.77 21.19 -0.21
C ILE A 150 7.65 20.17 -0.95
N THR A 151 8.60 19.56 -0.23
CA THR A 151 9.53 18.56 -0.77
C THR A 151 9.16 17.16 -0.29
N VAL A 152 8.65 16.36 -1.21
CA VAL A 152 8.13 15.01 -0.92
C VAL A 152 9.17 13.97 -1.33
N ARG A 153 9.41 13.00 -0.44
CA ARG A 153 10.22 11.81 -0.73
C ARG A 153 9.32 10.60 -0.95
N GLU A 154 9.44 10.00 -2.13
CA GLU A 154 8.63 8.89 -2.61
C GLU A 154 9.44 7.58 -2.63
N LYS A 155 8.83 6.51 -3.14
CA LYS A 155 9.49 5.20 -3.25
C LYS A 155 10.76 5.30 -4.12
N PHE A 156 11.74 4.45 -3.84
CA PHE A 156 13.01 4.37 -4.56
C PHE A 156 13.89 5.63 -4.49
N GLY A 157 13.66 6.51 -3.51
CA GLY A 157 14.48 7.69 -3.30
C GLY A 157 14.11 8.88 -4.20
N GLU A 158 13.05 8.76 -4.99
CA GLU A 158 12.52 9.88 -5.78
C GLU A 158 12.14 11.05 -4.86
N THR A 159 12.61 12.24 -5.21
CA THR A 159 12.32 13.47 -4.46
C THR A 159 11.73 14.51 -5.38
N HIS A 160 10.64 15.14 -4.95
CA HIS A 160 9.94 16.15 -5.72
C HIS A 160 9.63 17.37 -4.87
N THR A 161 10.09 18.54 -5.30
CA THR A 161 9.63 19.82 -4.76
C THR A 161 8.46 20.32 -5.61
N ARG A 162 7.34 20.64 -4.96
CA ARG A 162 6.10 21.08 -5.61
C ARG A 162 5.66 22.42 -5.03
N GLY A 163 5.25 23.34 -5.89
CA GLY A 163 4.51 24.53 -5.47
C GLY A 163 3.12 24.17 -4.98
N ILE A 164 2.70 24.78 -3.88
CA ILE A 164 1.37 24.63 -3.29
C ILE A 164 0.65 25.98 -3.28
N ASN A 165 -0.68 25.96 -3.28
CA ASN A 165 -1.46 27.19 -3.32
C ASN A 165 -1.38 27.96 -1.97
N PRO A 166 -1.64 29.28 -1.95
CA PRO A 166 -1.54 30.10 -0.75
C PRO A 166 -2.38 29.59 0.43
N LYS A 167 -3.57 29.03 0.16
CA LYS A 167 -4.44 28.46 1.20
C LYS A 167 -3.77 27.27 1.90
N THR A 168 -3.08 26.39 1.17
CA THR A 168 -2.33 25.28 1.78
C THR A 168 -1.15 25.80 2.61
N VAL A 169 -0.45 26.85 2.15
CA VAL A 169 0.66 27.47 2.90
C VAL A 169 0.17 28.01 4.25
N ASN A 170 -0.98 28.69 4.26
CA ASN A 170 -1.56 29.23 5.48
C ASN A 170 -2.00 28.12 6.44
N LEU A 171 -2.75 27.12 5.95
CA LEU A 171 -3.20 25.98 6.75
C LEU A 171 -2.03 25.19 7.35
N LEU A 172 -0.95 24.98 6.59
CA LEU A 172 0.26 24.32 7.09
C LEU A 172 0.94 25.13 8.18
N SER A 173 1.05 26.45 7.99
CA SER A 173 1.67 27.34 8.97
C SER A 173 0.89 27.32 10.28
N GLU A 174 -0.42 27.52 10.22
CA GLU A 174 -1.34 27.46 11.37
C GLU A 174 -1.21 26.11 12.10
N TYR A 175 -1.25 25.01 11.35
CA TYR A 175 -1.18 23.68 11.94
C TYR A 175 0.18 23.36 12.60
N ILE A 176 1.30 23.81 12.01
CA ILE A 176 2.63 23.66 12.60
C ILE A 176 2.74 24.48 13.89
N GLU A 177 2.23 25.71 13.89
CA GLU A 177 2.25 26.63 15.01
C GLU A 177 1.38 26.11 16.17
N GLU A 178 0.12 25.73 15.93
CA GLU A 178 -0.79 25.19 16.95
C GLU A 178 -0.24 23.94 17.65
N ASN A 179 0.49 23.10 16.91
CA ASN A 179 1.03 21.85 17.43
C ASN A 179 2.47 21.97 17.95
N ASN A 180 3.08 23.17 17.90
CA ASN A 180 4.46 23.43 18.30
C ASN A 180 5.47 22.45 17.65
N PHE A 181 5.28 22.14 16.36
CA PHE A 181 6.15 21.19 15.66
C PHE A 181 7.54 21.78 15.40
N LYS A 182 8.56 20.96 15.57
CA LYS A 182 9.95 21.26 15.26
C LYS A 182 10.30 20.75 13.87
N GLU A 183 11.40 21.26 13.30
CA GLU A 183 11.85 20.96 11.95
C GLU A 183 11.89 19.46 11.60
N ASN A 184 12.31 18.62 12.55
CA ASN A 184 12.43 17.18 12.34
C ASN A 184 11.16 16.40 12.70
N ASP A 185 10.11 17.04 13.20
CA ASP A 185 8.85 16.35 13.49
C ASP A 185 8.14 15.95 12.20
N HIS A 186 7.39 14.86 12.27
CA HIS A 186 6.50 14.48 11.19
C HIS A 186 5.43 15.54 11.02
N LEU A 187 5.28 16.05 9.80
CA LEU A 187 4.32 17.10 9.49
C LEU A 187 2.91 16.67 9.82
N VAL A 188 2.54 15.41 9.54
CA VAL A 188 1.24 14.85 9.88
C VAL A 188 1.40 13.66 10.83
N LYS A 189 0.82 13.76 12.02
CA LYS A 189 0.70 12.65 12.96
C LYS A 189 -0.53 11.81 12.61
N LEU A 190 -0.35 10.78 11.79
CA LEU A 190 -1.38 9.76 11.62
C LEU A 190 -1.35 8.84 12.84
N GLY A 191 -2.40 8.89 13.67
CA GLY A 191 -2.56 7.93 14.76
C GLY A 191 -2.46 6.50 14.22
N ARG A 192 -1.75 5.61 14.93
CA ARG A 192 -1.88 4.17 14.67
C ARG A 192 -3.33 3.81 15.05
N ARG A 193 -4.14 3.46 14.05
CA ARG A 193 -5.34 2.67 14.28
C ARG A 193 -4.94 1.23 14.54
#